data_AF-A0A519YRD9-F1
#
_entry.id   AF-A0A519YRD9-F1
#
_cell.length_a   1.000
_cell.length_b   1.000
_cell.length_c   1.000
_cell.angle_alpha   90.00
_cell.angle_beta   90.00
_cell.angle_gamma   90.00
#
_symmetry.space_group_name_H-M   'P 1'
#
loop_
_entity.id
_entity.type
_entity.pdbx_description
1 polymer ?
#
loop_
_entity_poly.entity_id
_entity_poly.type
_entity_poly.pdbx_seq_one_letter_code
_entity_poly.pdbx_strand_id
1 'polypeptide(L)'
;MKRTLILLSILVSHSAISQTLFPGGVAGNVAWWNFASLTPAVTSFNDVSGNNNNGTPFNLVSTSNFRGISNKAMQFNGSGSYAIVPNSTTLQPQSISMVSVVKMDAYYTGSCQNSQILSKGSSSFSSGQFGLGVNDATYDNNNCATYFPNNMQLAVTYPSVNYTIGAGNYVSLNRWYFFAISHNADTARFYQVEMDSSNYVSNLTPFFTAYNFGSPIGTSFEPLQIGRLDNTLYPYWFNGQMDELVLFNKILNPNEMQDVYDFLWGKIVLESVDPVICHGLPFVLNYKVGDHIPVGNVFSAQLSDMNGSFANPTIIGTSTSNTSGFTGLLLNA
;
A
#
# COMPACT_ATOMS: atom_id res chain seq x y z
N MET A 1 -53.58 19.47 -38.34
CA MET A 1 -53.03 18.40 -37.46
C MET A 1 -51.85 18.98 -36.69
N LYS A 2 -51.98 19.18 -35.37
CA LYS A 2 -50.85 19.54 -34.50
C LYS A 2 -50.21 18.24 -34.00
N ARG A 3 -48.92 18.04 -34.27
CA ARG A 3 -48.14 16.91 -33.72
C ARG A 3 -47.40 17.40 -32.49
N THR A 4 -47.74 16.83 -31.34
CA THR A 4 -47.07 17.06 -30.06
C THR A 4 -45.83 16.18 -30.00
N LEU A 5 -44.65 16.80 -29.85
CA LEU A 5 -43.39 16.10 -29.63
C LEU A 5 -43.24 15.87 -28.12
N ILE A 6 -43.33 14.62 -27.67
CA ILE A 6 -43.05 14.24 -26.28
C ILE A 6 -41.56 13.92 -26.20
N LEU A 7 -40.77 14.81 -25.57
CA LEU A 7 -39.39 14.49 -25.20
C LEU A 7 -39.42 13.57 -23.98
N LEU A 8 -39.00 12.33 -24.15
CA LEU A 8 -38.74 11.41 -23.06
C LEU A 8 -37.29 11.62 -22.58
N SER A 9 -37.10 12.35 -21.50
CA SER A 9 -35.79 12.46 -20.85
C SER A 9 -35.49 11.19 -20.05
N ILE A 10 -34.68 10.29 -20.62
CA ILE A 10 -34.15 9.13 -19.90
C ILE A 10 -32.95 9.62 -19.09
N LEU A 11 -33.14 9.74 -17.77
CA LEU A 11 -32.04 10.01 -16.84
C LEU A 11 -31.28 8.70 -16.64
N VAL A 12 -30.20 8.48 -17.42
CA VAL A 12 -29.28 7.37 -17.16
C VAL A 12 -28.33 7.80 -16.05
N SER A 13 -28.68 7.51 -14.81
CA SER A 13 -27.76 7.61 -13.68
C SER A 13 -26.71 6.52 -13.81
N HIS A 14 -25.61 6.83 -14.48
CA HIS A 14 -24.38 6.05 -14.30
C HIS A 14 -23.91 6.32 -12.87
N SER A 15 -24.20 5.41 -11.95
CA SER A 15 -23.42 5.30 -10.71
C SER A 15 -22.03 4.78 -11.08
N ALA A 16 -21.23 5.64 -11.70
CA ALA A 16 -19.79 5.49 -11.69
C ALA A 16 -19.37 5.71 -10.25
N ILE A 17 -19.12 4.62 -9.52
CA ILE A 17 -18.43 4.70 -8.23
C ILE A 17 -17.07 5.31 -8.57
N SER A 18 -16.90 6.60 -8.28
CA SER A 18 -15.61 7.26 -8.43
C SER A 18 -14.62 6.45 -7.59
N GLN A 19 -13.67 5.79 -8.25
CA GLN A 19 -12.63 5.05 -7.55
C GLN A 19 -11.86 6.07 -6.73
N THR A 20 -11.71 5.83 -5.44
CA THR A 20 -10.90 6.70 -4.60
C THR A 20 -9.45 6.62 -5.08
N LEU A 21 -8.86 7.79 -5.26
CA LEU A 21 -7.46 7.92 -5.65
C LEU A 21 -6.61 7.74 -4.40
N PHE A 22 -5.61 6.88 -4.48
CA PHE A 22 -4.48 6.96 -3.55
C PHE A 22 -3.75 8.29 -3.83
N PRO A 23 -3.14 8.92 -2.81
CA PRO A 23 -2.26 10.06 -3.03
C PRO A 23 -1.21 9.77 -4.13
N GLY A 24 -0.88 10.76 -4.95
CA GLY A 24 -0.14 10.56 -6.20
C GLY A 24 -1.03 10.30 -7.43
N GLY A 25 -2.34 10.15 -7.25
CA GLY A 25 -3.29 10.01 -8.38
C GLY A 25 -3.47 8.56 -8.86
N VAL A 26 -2.94 7.59 -8.11
CA VAL A 26 -3.08 6.17 -8.42
C VAL A 26 -4.51 5.72 -8.12
N ALA A 27 -5.24 5.37 -9.17
CA ALA A 27 -6.64 4.94 -9.06
C ALA A 27 -6.79 3.51 -8.51
N GLY A 28 -8.00 3.18 -8.07
CA GLY A 28 -8.37 1.84 -7.64
C GLY A 28 -8.04 1.53 -6.17
N ASN A 29 -7.72 2.54 -5.35
CA ASN A 29 -7.54 2.36 -3.91
C ASN A 29 -8.87 1.92 -3.28
N VAL A 30 -8.89 0.76 -2.62
CA VAL A 30 -10.09 0.21 -1.97
C VAL A 30 -10.00 0.20 -0.45
N ALA A 31 -8.79 0.25 0.11
CA ALA A 31 -8.60 0.40 1.53
C ALA A 31 -7.19 0.92 1.82
N TRP A 32 -7.08 1.81 2.79
CA TRP A 32 -5.81 2.30 3.27
C TRP A 32 -5.86 2.50 4.78
N TRP A 33 -5.06 1.74 5.51
CA TRP A 33 -4.82 1.97 6.93
C TRP A 33 -3.43 2.57 7.07
N ASN A 34 -3.37 3.83 7.53
CA ASN A 34 -2.12 4.59 7.69
C ASN A 34 -1.54 4.51 9.11
N PHE A 35 -2.11 3.64 9.97
CA PHE A 35 -1.62 3.34 11.31
C PHE A 35 -1.40 4.58 12.21
N ALA A 36 -2.03 5.71 11.89
CA ALA A 36 -1.94 6.92 12.69
C ALA A 36 -2.81 6.81 13.94
N SER A 37 -2.23 7.12 15.10
CA SER A 37 -2.96 7.16 16.38
C SER A 37 -2.72 8.46 17.14
N LEU A 38 -3.73 8.90 17.88
CA LEU A 38 -3.60 10.00 18.85
C LEU A 38 -3.16 9.51 20.23
N THR A 39 -3.28 8.20 20.50
CA THR A 39 -3.00 7.60 21.80
C THR A 39 -2.15 6.33 21.68
N PRO A 40 -1.33 6.00 22.70
CA PRO A 40 -0.57 4.76 22.73
C PRO A 40 -1.43 3.49 22.59
N ALA A 41 -2.56 3.45 23.29
CA ALA A 41 -3.54 2.37 23.13
C ALA A 41 -4.43 2.67 21.92
N VAL A 42 -4.58 1.70 21.02
CA VAL A 42 -5.29 1.88 19.75
C VAL A 42 -6.73 1.43 19.92
N THR A 43 -7.66 2.38 19.86
CA THR A 43 -9.11 2.11 20.03
C THR A 43 -9.88 2.18 18.71
N SER A 44 -9.25 2.61 17.63
CA SER A 44 -9.84 2.69 16.29
C SER A 44 -8.83 2.30 15.23
N PHE A 45 -9.28 1.57 14.21
CA PHE A 45 -8.43 1.16 13.09
C PHE A 45 -9.10 1.59 11.77
N ASN A 46 -8.89 2.86 11.40
CA ASN A 46 -9.72 3.52 10.38
C ASN A 46 -9.13 3.36 8.97
N ASP A 47 -10.00 3.14 8.01
CA ASP A 47 -9.69 3.21 6.59
C ASP A 47 -9.77 4.67 6.11
N VAL A 48 -8.62 5.21 5.70
CA VAL A 48 -8.49 6.59 5.20
C VAL A 48 -8.63 6.68 3.69
N SER A 49 -8.91 5.58 2.98
CA SER A 49 -9.18 5.60 1.53
C SER A 49 -10.51 6.26 1.17
N GLY A 50 -11.43 6.43 2.13
CA GLY A 50 -12.80 6.91 1.90
C GLY A 50 -13.81 5.81 1.57
N ASN A 51 -13.41 4.53 1.55
CA ASN A 51 -14.31 3.40 1.28
C ASN A 51 -14.93 2.77 2.54
N ASN A 52 -14.64 3.33 3.72
CA ASN A 52 -15.23 2.90 5.00
C ASN A 52 -14.95 1.43 5.37
N ASN A 53 -13.83 0.87 4.91
CA ASN A 53 -13.35 -0.46 5.32
C ASN A 53 -12.64 -0.40 6.68
N ASN A 54 -13.31 0.17 7.68
CA ASN A 54 -12.77 0.31 9.03
C ASN A 54 -12.63 -1.06 9.71
N GLY A 55 -11.59 -1.20 10.53
CA GLY A 55 -11.33 -2.38 11.33
C GLY A 55 -11.55 -2.17 12.82
N THR A 56 -11.60 -3.28 13.54
CA THR A 56 -11.58 -3.36 15.00
C THR A 56 -10.19 -3.83 15.45
N PRO A 57 -9.43 -3.01 16.19
CA PRO A 57 -8.12 -3.39 16.70
C PRO A 57 -8.23 -4.25 17.97
N PHE A 58 -7.29 -5.17 18.15
CA PHE A 58 -7.13 -6.00 19.34
C PHE A 58 -5.68 -5.92 19.80
N ASN A 59 -5.45 -5.48 21.04
CA ASN A 59 -4.13 -5.39 21.68
C ASN A 59 -3.04 -4.70 20.83
N LEU A 60 -3.42 -3.74 19.98
CA LEU A 60 -2.47 -2.93 19.21
C LEU A 60 -2.00 -1.74 20.04
N VAL A 61 -0.71 -1.46 19.93
CA VAL A 61 -0.05 -0.33 20.59
C VAL A 61 0.65 0.51 19.53
N SER A 62 0.51 1.82 19.58
CA SER A 62 1.19 2.70 18.64
C SER A 62 2.69 2.78 18.92
N THR A 63 3.47 2.92 17.85
CA THR A 63 4.93 3.02 17.87
C THR A 63 5.40 4.00 16.79
N SER A 64 6.71 4.24 16.73
CA SER A 64 7.31 5.03 15.68
C SER A 64 7.40 4.26 14.37
N ASN A 65 7.21 4.93 13.24
CA ASN A 65 7.39 4.32 11.93
C ASN A 65 8.85 4.30 11.45
N PHE A 66 9.07 3.91 10.18
CA PHE A 66 10.41 3.81 9.57
C PHE A 66 11.18 5.13 9.51
N ARG A 67 10.47 6.28 9.54
CA ARG A 67 11.05 7.62 9.62
C ARG A 67 11.30 8.09 11.07
N GLY A 68 11.04 7.24 12.06
CA GLY A 68 11.14 7.57 13.48
C GLY A 68 9.98 8.40 14.03
N ILE A 69 8.93 8.66 13.24
CA ILE A 69 7.81 9.51 13.65
C ILE A 69 6.89 8.72 14.57
N SER A 70 6.70 9.22 15.79
CA SER A 70 5.86 8.57 16.80
C SER A 70 4.40 8.48 16.39
N ASN A 71 3.74 7.39 16.81
CA ASN A 71 2.32 7.11 16.60
C ASN A 71 1.90 7.04 15.11
N LYS A 72 2.83 6.58 14.26
CA LYS A 72 2.60 6.36 12.84
C LYS A 72 2.73 4.89 12.44
N ALA A 73 3.04 4.01 13.38
CA ALA A 73 3.02 2.57 13.15
C ALA A 73 2.33 1.89 14.34
N MET A 74 1.98 0.62 14.20
CA MET A 74 1.49 -0.20 15.30
C MET A 74 2.41 -1.40 15.55
N GLN A 75 2.60 -1.72 16.83
CA GLN A 75 3.30 -2.90 17.30
C GLN A 75 2.31 -4.08 17.39
N PHE A 76 2.72 -5.19 16.81
CA PHE A 76 2.08 -6.49 16.89
C PHE A 76 2.98 -7.42 17.71
N ASN A 77 2.39 -8.17 18.64
CA ASN A 77 3.12 -8.95 19.64
C ASN A 77 3.32 -10.44 19.30
N GLY A 78 2.92 -10.88 18.09
CA GLY A 78 3.06 -12.28 17.68
C GLY A 78 2.15 -13.30 18.38
N SER A 79 1.15 -12.88 19.16
CA SER A 79 0.33 -13.82 19.94
C SER A 79 -1.11 -13.37 20.26
N GLY A 80 -1.45 -12.09 20.07
CA GLY A 80 -2.80 -11.59 20.36
C GLY A 80 -3.07 -10.16 19.89
N SER A 81 -2.13 -9.53 19.20
CA SER A 81 -2.31 -8.24 18.54
C SER A 81 -2.71 -8.43 17.08
N TYR A 82 -3.85 -7.86 16.66
CA TYR A 82 -4.34 -7.95 15.29
C TYR A 82 -5.44 -6.91 15.04
N ALA A 83 -5.92 -6.80 13.80
CA ALA A 83 -7.17 -6.10 13.49
C ALA A 83 -8.08 -6.95 12.60
N ILE A 84 -9.39 -6.80 12.78
CA ILE A 84 -10.43 -7.43 11.96
C ILE A 84 -11.16 -6.34 11.19
N VAL A 85 -11.20 -6.46 9.86
CA VAL A 85 -11.97 -5.60 8.98
C VAL A 85 -13.16 -6.40 8.43
N PRO A 86 -14.41 -5.98 8.70
CA PRO A 86 -15.59 -6.66 8.17
C PRO A 86 -15.57 -6.75 6.65
N ASN A 87 -16.16 -7.81 6.11
CA ASN A 87 -16.29 -7.96 4.67
C ASN A 87 -17.12 -6.81 4.05
N SER A 88 -16.74 -6.40 2.85
CA SER A 88 -17.46 -5.43 2.02
C SER A 88 -17.34 -5.81 0.54
N THR A 89 -18.12 -5.17 -0.32
CA THR A 89 -18.03 -5.39 -1.77
C THR A 89 -16.71 -4.90 -2.36
N THR A 90 -16.11 -3.84 -1.80
CA THR A 90 -14.82 -3.30 -2.25
C THR A 90 -13.65 -4.20 -1.88
N LEU A 91 -13.81 -5.07 -0.88
CA LEU A 91 -12.83 -6.09 -0.46
C LEU A 91 -13.02 -7.44 -1.16
N GLN A 92 -13.73 -7.48 -2.29
CA GLN A 92 -13.89 -8.65 -3.15
C GLN A 92 -13.33 -8.41 -4.58
N PRO A 93 -12.05 -8.02 -4.71
CA PRO A 93 -11.47 -7.70 -6.01
C PRO A 93 -11.20 -8.96 -6.85
N GLN A 94 -11.21 -8.80 -8.18
CA GLN A 94 -10.78 -9.84 -9.14
C GLN A 94 -9.31 -9.68 -9.58
N SER A 95 -8.69 -8.57 -9.18
CA SER A 95 -7.26 -8.28 -9.32
C SER A 95 -6.87 -7.40 -8.15
N ILE A 96 -5.72 -7.65 -7.53
CA ILE A 96 -5.35 -6.94 -6.30
C ILE A 96 -3.90 -6.48 -6.35
N SER A 97 -3.63 -5.32 -5.77
CA SER A 97 -2.29 -4.96 -5.31
C SER A 97 -2.34 -4.72 -3.81
N MET A 98 -1.49 -5.44 -3.08
CA MET A 98 -1.35 -5.32 -1.63
C MET A 98 0.01 -4.68 -1.36
N VAL A 99 0.03 -3.58 -0.61
CA VAL A 99 1.24 -2.84 -0.25
C VAL A 99 1.29 -2.71 1.26
N SER A 100 2.43 -3.00 1.87
CA SER A 100 2.66 -2.84 3.30
C SER A 100 4.06 -2.31 3.60
N VAL A 101 4.19 -1.45 4.62
CA VAL A 101 5.50 -1.08 5.19
C VAL A 101 5.66 -1.80 6.54
N VAL A 102 6.60 -2.75 6.64
CA VAL A 102 6.70 -3.61 7.83
C VAL A 102 8.12 -3.75 8.33
N LYS A 103 8.28 -3.94 9.63
CA LYS A 103 9.52 -4.38 10.27
C LYS A 103 9.23 -5.60 11.12
N MET A 104 9.87 -6.72 10.79
CA MET A 104 9.69 -7.98 11.51
C MET A 104 10.57 -8.01 12.76
N ASP A 105 10.00 -8.29 13.92
CA ASP A 105 10.77 -8.49 15.17
C ASP A 105 11.10 -9.98 15.38
N ALA A 106 10.18 -10.86 14.96
CA ALA A 106 10.39 -12.31 14.88
C ALA A 106 9.48 -12.93 13.82
N TYR A 107 9.78 -14.16 13.42
CA TYR A 107 8.88 -14.96 12.57
C TYR A 107 8.03 -15.90 13.41
N TYR A 108 6.86 -16.25 12.89
CA TYR A 108 6.03 -17.31 13.43
C TYR A 108 6.77 -18.66 13.39
N THR A 109 6.84 -19.35 14.53
CA THR A 109 7.60 -20.60 14.68
C THR A 109 6.74 -21.85 14.75
N GLY A 110 5.40 -21.70 14.74
CA GLY A 110 4.48 -22.83 14.69
C GLY A 110 4.48 -23.51 13.32
N SER A 111 3.70 -24.59 13.18
CA SER A 111 3.63 -25.38 11.94
C SER A 111 3.38 -24.53 10.69
N CYS A 112 4.08 -24.86 9.60
CA CYS A 112 4.10 -24.13 8.32
C CYS A 112 4.63 -22.68 8.39
N GLN A 113 5.22 -22.26 9.53
CA GLN A 113 6.15 -21.13 9.74
C GLN A 113 5.85 -19.80 9.04
N ASN A 114 4.59 -19.55 8.68
CA ASN A 114 4.19 -18.36 7.95
C ASN A 114 3.84 -17.22 8.91
N SER A 115 4.28 -16.01 8.60
CA SER A 115 3.95 -14.79 9.35
C SER A 115 3.05 -13.90 8.47
N GLN A 116 1.76 -13.83 8.79
CA GLN A 116 0.75 -13.17 7.98
C GLN A 116 0.61 -11.68 8.32
N ILE A 117 0.97 -10.83 7.36
CA ILE A 117 0.77 -9.37 7.43
C ILE A 117 -0.71 -9.06 7.18
N LEU A 118 -1.28 -9.67 6.15
CA LEU A 118 -2.65 -9.49 5.71
C LEU A 118 -3.22 -10.81 5.22
N SER A 119 -4.45 -11.14 5.60
CA SER A 119 -5.15 -12.29 5.00
C SER A 119 -6.65 -12.06 4.86
N LYS A 120 -7.24 -12.55 3.77
CA LYS A 120 -8.68 -12.72 3.61
C LYS A 120 -8.96 -14.16 3.24
N GLY A 121 -9.99 -14.76 3.83
CA GLY A 121 -10.40 -16.14 3.59
C GLY A 121 -10.01 -17.10 4.72
N SER A 122 -10.84 -18.10 4.97
CA SER A 122 -10.83 -18.96 6.15
C SER A 122 -9.91 -20.19 6.03
N SER A 123 -8.69 -19.99 5.53
CA SER A 123 -7.52 -20.88 5.72
C SER A 123 -7.37 -22.18 4.91
N SER A 124 -7.92 -22.30 3.70
CA SER A 124 -7.61 -23.47 2.84
C SER A 124 -7.81 -23.18 1.35
N PHE A 125 -6.79 -22.63 0.66
CA PHE A 125 -6.69 -22.58 -0.82
C PHE A 125 -8.05 -22.38 -1.50
N SER A 126 -8.84 -21.44 -0.98
CA SER A 126 -10.26 -21.34 -1.28
C SER A 126 -10.48 -20.14 -2.18
N SER A 127 -11.50 -20.22 -3.04
CA SER A 127 -11.97 -19.06 -3.79
C SER A 127 -12.18 -17.86 -2.85
N GLY A 128 -11.72 -16.70 -3.29
CA GLY A 128 -11.71 -15.43 -2.58
C GLY A 128 -10.56 -15.22 -1.60
N GLN A 129 -9.60 -16.15 -1.53
CA GLN A 129 -8.45 -16.01 -0.65
C GLN A 129 -7.39 -15.09 -1.28
N PHE A 130 -6.92 -14.13 -0.50
CA PHE A 130 -5.70 -13.38 -0.82
C PHE A 130 -4.97 -13.00 0.47
N GLY A 131 -3.69 -12.72 0.37
CA GLY A 131 -2.93 -12.27 1.54
C GLY A 131 -1.47 -12.01 1.24
N LEU A 132 -0.80 -11.40 2.21
CA LEU A 132 0.59 -10.99 2.16
C LEU A 132 1.26 -11.48 3.45
N GLY A 133 2.42 -12.11 3.33
CA GLY A 133 3.16 -12.60 4.48
C GLY A 133 4.59 -13.00 4.13
N VAL A 134 5.28 -13.62 5.07
CA VAL A 134 6.61 -14.19 4.85
C VAL A 134 6.67 -15.62 5.37
N ASN A 135 7.32 -16.51 4.63
CA ASN A 135 7.51 -17.91 5.01
C ASN A 135 8.83 -18.46 4.44
N ASP A 136 9.23 -19.64 4.91
CA ASP A 136 10.40 -20.39 4.46
C ASP A 136 10.06 -21.49 3.44
N ALA A 137 8.79 -21.63 3.05
CA ALA A 137 8.29 -22.70 2.18
C ALA A 137 9.02 -22.80 0.83
N THR A 138 9.52 -21.68 0.30
CA THR A 138 10.31 -21.69 -0.95
C THR A 138 11.68 -22.36 -0.75
N TYR A 139 12.30 -22.15 0.41
CA TYR A 139 13.64 -22.65 0.69
C TYR A 139 13.64 -24.14 0.99
N ASP A 140 12.61 -24.64 1.69
CA ASP A 140 12.57 -26.00 2.20
C ASP A 140 11.57 -26.93 1.48
N ASN A 141 11.02 -26.48 0.35
CA ASN A 141 10.00 -27.16 -0.45
C ASN A 141 8.69 -27.41 0.33
N ASN A 142 8.20 -26.37 1.00
CA ASN A 142 6.94 -26.35 1.72
C ASN A 142 6.90 -27.36 2.89
N ASN A 143 8.05 -27.53 3.56
CA ASN A 143 8.18 -28.42 4.69
C ASN A 143 7.66 -27.74 5.96
N CYS A 144 6.40 -28.01 6.30
CA CYS A 144 5.74 -27.45 7.48
C CYS A 144 6.32 -27.85 8.86
N ALA A 145 7.41 -28.62 8.92
CA ALA A 145 7.98 -29.16 10.16
C ALA A 145 9.32 -28.52 10.57
N THR A 146 10.09 -27.95 9.63
CA THR A 146 11.44 -27.45 9.93
C THR A 146 11.48 -25.93 9.76
N TYR A 147 11.93 -25.23 10.78
CA TYR A 147 11.98 -23.77 10.77
C TYR A 147 13.34 -23.24 10.30
N PHE A 148 13.33 -22.38 9.28
CA PHE A 148 14.53 -21.74 8.72
C PHE A 148 14.47 -20.20 8.84
N PRO A 149 14.80 -19.63 10.02
CA PRO A 149 14.66 -18.19 10.28
C PRO A 149 15.45 -17.28 9.35
N ASN A 150 16.54 -17.77 8.77
CA ASN A 150 17.40 -17.00 7.86
C ASN A 150 16.97 -17.09 6.39
N ASN A 151 15.89 -17.84 6.12
CA ASN A 151 15.45 -18.16 4.77
C ASN A 151 14.00 -17.74 4.50
N MET A 152 13.48 -16.83 5.31
CA MET A 152 12.13 -16.28 5.18
C MET A 152 12.05 -15.37 3.96
N GLN A 153 11.08 -15.59 3.08
CA GLN A 153 10.85 -14.84 1.84
C GLN A 153 9.43 -14.28 1.80
N LEU A 154 9.27 -13.16 1.08
CA LEU A 154 7.96 -12.59 0.79
C LEU A 154 7.09 -13.61 0.04
N ALA A 155 5.86 -13.79 0.53
CA ALA A 155 4.91 -14.74 0.00
C ALA A 155 3.51 -14.12 -0.13
N VAL A 156 2.76 -14.63 -1.10
CA VAL A 156 1.34 -14.31 -1.30
C VAL A 156 0.51 -15.50 -0.83
N THR A 157 -0.65 -15.22 -0.25
CA THR A 157 -1.70 -16.22 -0.03
C THR A 157 -2.69 -16.15 -1.18
N TYR A 158 -3.13 -17.28 -1.72
CA TYR A 158 -3.98 -17.34 -2.91
C TYR A 158 -4.68 -18.71 -3.02
N PRO A 159 -5.67 -18.87 -3.91
CA PRO A 159 -6.50 -20.09 -3.96
C PRO A 159 -5.84 -21.35 -4.57
N SER A 160 -4.83 -21.24 -5.44
CA SER A 160 -4.22 -22.41 -6.12
C SER A 160 -2.77 -22.17 -6.57
N VAL A 161 -1.87 -23.13 -6.34
CA VAL A 161 -0.41 -22.98 -6.58
C VAL A 161 -0.04 -23.21 -8.03
N ASN A 162 0.46 -22.18 -8.72
CA ASN A 162 1.19 -22.31 -9.99
C ASN A 162 2.35 -21.30 -10.10
N TYR A 163 3.17 -21.10 -9.06
CA TYR A 163 4.45 -20.40 -9.23
C TYR A 163 5.56 -21.00 -8.39
N THR A 164 6.79 -20.86 -8.89
CA THR A 164 8.01 -21.16 -8.15
C THR A 164 8.88 -19.92 -8.17
N ILE A 165 9.15 -19.39 -6.99
CA ILE A 165 10.12 -18.32 -6.80
C ILE A 165 11.45 -18.97 -6.39
N GLY A 166 12.58 -18.42 -6.85
CA GLY A 166 13.89 -18.94 -6.45
C GLY A 166 14.21 -18.58 -5.00
N ALA A 167 14.94 -19.45 -4.30
CA ALA A 167 15.46 -19.13 -2.97
C ALA A 167 16.38 -17.90 -3.02
N GLY A 168 16.14 -16.92 -2.16
CA GLY A 168 16.84 -15.63 -2.15
C GLY A 168 15.94 -14.48 -1.72
N ASN A 169 16.38 -13.22 -1.82
CA ASN A 169 15.62 -12.05 -1.35
C ASN A 169 15.10 -12.22 0.09
N TYR A 170 15.92 -12.83 0.95
CA TYR A 170 15.52 -13.15 2.31
C TYR A 170 15.21 -11.87 3.08
N VAL A 171 14.10 -11.91 3.81
CA VAL A 171 13.69 -10.85 4.72
C VAL A 171 14.53 -11.00 5.97
N SER A 172 15.17 -9.93 6.43
CA SER A 172 15.90 -9.92 7.70
C SER A 172 15.06 -9.30 8.80
N LEU A 173 15.24 -9.75 10.04
CA LEU A 173 14.62 -9.12 11.19
C LEU A 173 15.17 -7.71 11.42
N ASN A 174 14.39 -6.89 12.13
CA ASN A 174 14.74 -5.56 12.60
C ASN A 174 15.03 -4.52 11.50
N ARG A 175 14.59 -4.77 10.27
CA ARG A 175 14.67 -3.84 9.14
C ARG A 175 13.27 -3.52 8.63
N TRP A 176 13.05 -2.26 8.25
CA TRP A 176 11.82 -1.86 7.59
C TRP A 176 11.88 -2.28 6.13
N TYR A 177 10.76 -2.77 5.61
CA TYR A 177 10.59 -3.17 4.22
C TYR A 177 9.33 -2.58 3.66
N PHE A 178 9.43 -2.03 2.45
CA PHE A 178 8.31 -1.92 1.54
C PHE A 178 8.09 -3.29 0.89
N PHE A 179 6.94 -3.90 1.14
CA PHE A 179 6.48 -5.08 0.43
C PHE A 179 5.28 -4.73 -0.43
N ALA A 180 5.29 -5.21 -1.67
CA ALA A 180 4.10 -5.19 -2.49
C ALA A 180 3.96 -6.44 -3.33
N ILE A 181 2.73 -6.93 -3.46
CA ILE A 181 2.38 -7.97 -4.42
C ILE A 181 1.15 -7.52 -5.20
N SER A 182 1.30 -7.44 -6.52
CA SER A 182 0.19 -7.22 -7.45
C SER A 182 -0.10 -8.51 -8.18
N HIS A 183 -1.31 -9.06 -8.05
CA HIS A 183 -1.68 -10.27 -8.79
C HIS A 183 -3.15 -10.32 -9.25
N ASN A 184 -3.36 -11.07 -10.32
CA ASN A 184 -4.66 -11.42 -10.89
C ASN A 184 -4.61 -12.90 -11.30
N ALA A 185 -5.55 -13.35 -12.14
CA ALA A 185 -5.58 -14.74 -12.58
C ALA A 185 -4.32 -15.18 -13.37
N ASP A 186 -3.66 -14.26 -14.07
CA ASP A 186 -2.62 -14.58 -15.06
C ASP A 186 -1.21 -14.16 -14.66
N THR A 187 -1.07 -13.14 -13.82
CA THR A 187 0.21 -12.53 -13.49
C THR A 187 0.31 -12.20 -12.01
N ALA A 188 1.51 -12.33 -11.45
CA ALA A 188 1.86 -11.82 -10.13
C ALA A 188 3.22 -11.13 -10.17
N ARG A 189 3.34 -9.94 -9.56
CA ARG A 189 4.58 -9.16 -9.44
C ARG A 189 4.90 -8.92 -7.97
N PHE A 190 6.12 -9.23 -7.57
CA PHE A 190 6.59 -9.15 -6.20
C PHE A 190 7.65 -8.05 -6.09
N TYR A 191 7.44 -7.14 -5.16
CA TYR A 191 8.32 -6.02 -4.86
C TYR A 191 8.75 -6.10 -3.40
N GLN A 192 10.05 -5.93 -3.19
CA GLN A 192 10.67 -5.92 -1.88
C GLN A 192 11.80 -4.91 -1.91
N VAL A 193 11.72 -3.90 -1.04
CA VAL A 193 12.77 -2.90 -0.87
C VAL A 193 12.95 -2.67 0.62
N GLU A 194 14.20 -2.74 1.09
CA GLU A 194 14.52 -2.28 2.45
C GLU A 194 14.29 -0.77 2.52
N MET A 195 13.39 -0.37 3.40
CA MET A 195 12.91 1.00 3.57
C MET A 195 13.52 1.62 4.83
N ASP A 196 14.85 1.63 4.92
CA ASP A 196 15.56 2.43 5.91
C ASP A 196 15.55 3.92 5.53
N SER A 197 15.88 4.84 6.43
CA SER A 197 15.78 6.29 6.14
C SER A 197 16.68 6.81 5.01
N SER A 198 17.57 5.99 4.45
CA SER A 198 18.58 6.38 3.46
C SER A 198 18.50 5.63 2.11
N ASN A 199 17.79 4.51 2.04
CA ASN A 199 17.76 3.61 0.89
C ASN A 199 16.58 3.85 -0.07
N TYR A 200 16.55 5.04 -0.68
CA TYR A 200 15.52 5.37 -1.66
C TYR A 200 15.80 4.74 -3.04
N VAL A 201 14.75 4.21 -3.70
CA VAL A 201 14.83 3.62 -5.06
C VAL A 201 13.97 4.40 -6.06
N SER A 202 14.60 4.97 -7.10
CA SER A 202 13.91 5.77 -8.15
C SER A 202 13.40 4.96 -9.35
N ASN A 203 13.68 3.67 -9.41
CA ASN A 203 13.25 2.77 -10.50
C ASN A 203 12.88 1.41 -9.91
N LEU A 204 11.77 1.40 -9.19
CA LEU A 204 11.26 0.24 -8.48
C LEU A 204 10.83 -0.84 -9.47
N THR A 205 11.55 -1.95 -9.47
CA THR A 205 11.26 -3.11 -10.31
C THR A 205 10.88 -4.31 -9.44
N PRO A 206 9.99 -5.20 -9.92
CA PRO A 206 9.68 -6.41 -9.19
C PRO A 206 10.90 -7.33 -9.20
N PHE A 207 11.27 -7.89 -8.05
CA PHE A 207 12.35 -8.88 -7.98
C PHE A 207 11.92 -10.24 -8.56
N PHE A 208 10.61 -10.46 -8.67
CA PHE A 208 10.04 -11.65 -9.31
C PHE A 208 8.71 -11.32 -10.00
N THR A 209 8.52 -11.87 -11.20
CA THR A 209 7.25 -11.82 -11.93
C THR A 209 6.87 -13.24 -12.35
N ALA A 210 5.71 -13.71 -11.92
CA ALA A 210 5.10 -14.94 -12.40
C ALA A 210 4.16 -14.63 -13.58
N TYR A 211 4.32 -15.38 -14.66
CA TYR A 211 3.39 -15.41 -15.79
C TYR A 211 2.62 -16.73 -15.77
N ASN A 212 1.40 -16.73 -16.29
CA ASN A 212 0.47 -17.86 -16.19
C ASN A 212 0.23 -18.29 -14.72
N PHE A 213 0.04 -17.29 -13.85
CA PHE A 213 -0.16 -17.49 -12.41
C PHE A 213 -1.30 -18.47 -12.08
N GLY A 214 -2.29 -18.59 -12.97
CA GLY A 214 -3.30 -19.64 -12.96
C GLY A 214 -4.12 -19.70 -11.67
N SER A 215 -4.30 -18.55 -11.00
CA SER A 215 -4.96 -18.46 -9.70
C SER A 215 -5.86 -17.22 -9.63
N PRO A 216 -7.09 -17.31 -10.18
CA PRO A 216 -8.07 -16.24 -10.02
C PRO A 216 -8.40 -16.07 -8.53
N ILE A 217 -8.52 -14.81 -8.07
CA ILE A 217 -8.79 -14.51 -6.65
C ILE A 217 -10.11 -15.14 -6.22
N GLY A 218 -11.19 -14.93 -6.98
CA GLY A 218 -12.52 -15.44 -6.66
C GLY A 218 -13.29 -14.54 -5.67
N THR A 219 -14.17 -15.14 -4.86
CA THR A 219 -15.06 -14.40 -3.94
C THR A 219 -15.06 -15.04 -2.56
N SER A 220 -14.91 -14.20 -1.52
CA SER A 220 -15.00 -14.63 -0.11
C SER A 220 -15.77 -13.58 0.70
N PHE A 221 -16.65 -14.06 1.57
CA PHE A 221 -17.41 -13.23 2.51
C PHE A 221 -16.76 -13.15 3.90
N GLU A 222 -15.61 -13.80 4.07
CA GLU A 222 -14.87 -13.78 5.33
C GLU A 222 -14.31 -12.38 5.62
N PRO A 223 -14.19 -11.99 6.90
CA PRO A 223 -13.50 -10.76 7.25
C PRO A 223 -12.04 -10.78 6.80
N LEU A 224 -11.50 -9.59 6.51
CA LEU A 224 -10.08 -9.39 6.29
C LEU A 224 -9.39 -9.29 7.66
N GLN A 225 -8.29 -10.01 7.83
CA GLN A 225 -7.46 -10.05 9.02
C GLN A 225 -6.15 -9.33 8.74
N ILE A 226 -5.69 -8.52 9.70
CA ILE A 226 -4.40 -7.85 9.66
C ILE A 226 -3.58 -8.34 10.85
N GLY A 227 -2.39 -8.86 10.59
CA GLY A 227 -1.46 -9.40 11.59
C GLY A 227 -1.73 -10.84 12.02
N ARG A 228 -2.67 -11.56 11.36
CA ARG A 228 -2.92 -12.98 11.59
C ARG A 228 -3.68 -13.63 10.43
N LEU A 229 -3.78 -14.96 10.48
CA LEU A 229 -4.82 -15.75 9.82
C LEU A 229 -5.88 -16.15 10.85
N ASP A 230 -7.16 -16.11 10.49
CA ASP A 230 -8.24 -16.57 11.36
C ASP A 230 -8.35 -18.11 11.32
N ASN A 231 -7.34 -18.77 11.89
CA ASN A 231 -7.28 -20.21 12.05
C ASN A 231 -6.64 -20.55 13.39
N THR A 232 -7.26 -21.46 14.14
CA THR A 232 -6.80 -21.83 15.49
C THR A 232 -5.56 -22.72 15.49
N LEU A 233 -5.38 -23.57 14.47
CA LEU A 233 -4.21 -24.45 14.31
C LEU A 233 -3.03 -23.70 13.68
N TYR A 234 -3.32 -22.77 12.79
CA TYR A 234 -2.36 -22.03 11.96
C TYR A 234 -2.62 -20.52 12.01
N PRO A 235 -2.52 -19.87 13.18
CA PRO A 235 -2.86 -18.45 13.32
C PRO A 235 -1.86 -17.53 12.62
N TYR A 236 -0.65 -18.01 12.32
CA TYR A 236 0.37 -17.30 11.54
C TYR A 236 0.60 -15.86 12.02
N TRP A 237 0.68 -15.68 13.34
CA TRP A 237 0.76 -14.37 13.96
C TRP A 237 1.94 -13.55 13.42
N PHE A 238 1.67 -12.30 13.07
CA PHE A 238 2.70 -11.32 12.77
C PHE A 238 3.32 -10.79 14.08
N ASN A 239 4.64 -10.74 14.14
CA ASN A 239 5.39 -10.20 15.26
C ASN A 239 6.35 -9.11 14.75
N GLY A 240 6.01 -7.85 15.01
CA GLY A 240 6.72 -6.73 14.41
C GLY A 240 5.93 -5.43 14.43
N GLN A 241 6.42 -4.48 13.65
CA GLN A 241 5.84 -3.17 13.45
C GLN A 241 5.27 -3.08 12.03
N MET A 242 4.09 -2.49 11.89
CA MET A 242 3.46 -2.22 10.59
C MET A 242 3.09 -0.74 10.51
N ASP A 243 3.46 -0.14 9.39
CA ASP A 243 3.03 1.16 8.91
C ASP A 243 2.40 0.95 7.51
N GLU A 244 1.50 1.83 7.10
CA GLU A 244 0.94 1.90 5.75
C GLU A 244 0.53 0.54 5.12
N LEU A 245 -0.74 0.14 5.26
CA LEU A 245 -1.30 -1.01 4.55
C LEU A 245 -2.32 -0.51 3.53
N VAL A 246 -2.05 -0.73 2.24
CA VAL A 246 -2.85 -0.22 1.12
C VAL A 246 -3.28 -1.35 0.21
N LEU A 247 -4.56 -1.33 -0.19
CA LEU A 247 -5.15 -2.26 -1.13
C LEU A 247 -5.67 -1.54 -2.36
N PHE A 248 -5.33 -2.08 -3.53
CA PHE A 248 -5.89 -1.64 -4.81
C PHE A 248 -6.66 -2.78 -5.47
N ASN A 249 -7.77 -2.48 -6.16
CA ASN A 249 -8.57 -3.46 -6.91
C ASN A 249 -8.08 -3.68 -8.35
N LYS A 250 -6.78 -3.48 -8.59
CA LYS A 250 -6.12 -3.66 -9.88
C LYS A 250 -4.67 -4.08 -9.70
N ILE A 251 -4.07 -4.58 -10.79
CA ILE A 251 -2.61 -4.66 -10.91
C ILE A 251 -2.08 -3.24 -11.10
N LEU A 252 -1.21 -2.78 -10.20
CA LEU A 252 -0.46 -1.56 -10.42
C LEU A 252 0.60 -1.79 -11.50
N ASN A 253 0.71 -0.85 -12.43
CA ASN A 253 1.82 -0.83 -13.38
C ASN A 253 3.11 -0.30 -12.68
N PRO A 254 4.30 -0.44 -13.31
CA PRO A 254 5.55 -0.01 -12.68
C PRO A 254 5.58 1.46 -12.25
N ASN A 255 5.01 2.38 -13.04
CA ASN A 255 4.95 3.80 -12.68
C ASN A 255 4.03 4.02 -11.49
N GLU A 256 2.84 3.40 -11.50
CA GLU A 256 1.91 3.49 -10.35
C GLU A 256 2.52 2.90 -9.07
N MET A 257 3.27 1.81 -9.17
CA MET A 257 3.97 1.23 -8.02
C MET A 257 5.07 2.17 -7.51
N GLN A 258 5.81 2.83 -8.42
CA GLN A 258 6.77 3.86 -8.07
C GLN A 258 6.09 5.06 -7.39
N ASP A 259 4.94 5.52 -7.89
CA ASP A 259 4.20 6.64 -7.30
C ASP A 259 3.72 6.32 -5.88
N VAL A 260 3.24 5.10 -5.65
CA VAL A 260 2.89 4.64 -4.29
C VAL A 260 4.12 4.61 -3.39
N TYR A 261 5.23 4.01 -3.85
CA TYR A 261 6.46 3.96 -3.08
C TYR A 261 7.02 5.36 -2.76
N ASP A 262 7.02 6.28 -3.73
CA ASP A 262 7.48 7.65 -3.57
C ASP A 262 6.65 8.41 -2.54
N PHE A 263 5.32 8.28 -2.61
CA PHE A 263 4.44 8.89 -1.63
C PHE A 263 4.69 8.33 -0.22
N LEU A 264 4.74 6.99 -0.08
CA LEU A 264 5.01 6.35 1.21
C LEU A 264 6.42 6.64 1.72
N TRP A 265 7.39 6.87 0.85
CA TRP A 265 8.74 7.33 1.22
C TRP A 265 8.75 8.73 1.82
N GLY A 266 7.77 9.56 1.46
CA GLY A 266 7.72 10.97 1.83
C GLY A 266 8.28 11.90 0.76
N LYS A 267 8.36 11.46 -0.51
CA LYS A 267 8.73 12.35 -1.61
C LYS A 267 7.63 13.36 -1.90
N ILE A 268 8.07 14.50 -2.42
CA ILE A 268 7.19 15.47 -3.06
C ILE A 268 6.96 14.97 -4.49
N VAL A 269 5.70 14.66 -4.82
CA VAL A 269 5.28 14.27 -6.16
C VAL A 269 4.56 15.46 -6.79
N LEU A 270 5.09 15.97 -7.89
CA LEU A 270 4.39 16.97 -8.69
C LEU A 270 3.24 16.29 -9.45
N GLU A 271 2.06 16.90 -9.48
CA GLU A 271 1.08 16.51 -10.48
C GLU A 271 1.51 17.05 -11.85
N SER A 272 0.95 16.46 -12.92
CA SER A 272 1.23 16.91 -14.28
C SER A 272 1.04 18.42 -14.38
N VAL A 273 2.13 19.12 -14.69
CA VAL A 273 2.10 20.56 -14.95
C VAL A 273 1.62 20.75 -16.38
N ASP A 274 0.80 21.78 -16.61
CA ASP A 274 0.44 22.18 -17.97
C ASP A 274 1.74 22.41 -18.77
N PRO A 275 1.94 21.76 -19.92
CA PRO A 275 3.14 21.93 -20.72
C PRO A 275 3.31 23.36 -21.26
N VAL A 276 2.25 24.18 -21.22
CA VAL A 276 2.29 25.57 -21.66
C VAL A 276 2.17 26.51 -20.47
N ILE A 277 3.31 27.04 -20.03
CA ILE A 277 3.39 28.12 -19.04
C ILE A 277 3.76 29.41 -19.78
N CYS A 278 2.85 30.38 -19.77
CA CYS A 278 3.09 31.68 -20.40
C CYS A 278 3.76 32.65 -19.43
N HIS A 279 4.84 33.29 -19.89
CA HIS A 279 5.52 34.35 -19.12
C HIS A 279 4.55 35.47 -18.72
N GLY A 280 4.62 35.88 -17.45
CA GLY A 280 3.77 36.90 -16.84
C GLY A 280 2.37 36.44 -16.47
N LEU A 281 1.99 35.19 -16.76
CA LEU A 281 0.69 34.64 -16.33
C LEU A 281 0.85 33.75 -15.09
N PRO A 282 -0.06 33.88 -14.12
CA PRO A 282 -0.03 32.99 -12.97
C PRO A 282 -0.41 31.57 -13.38
N PHE A 283 0.28 30.58 -12.81
CA PHE A 283 -0.12 29.18 -12.91
C PHE A 283 -0.10 28.51 -11.54
N VAL A 284 -0.80 27.38 -11.41
CA VAL A 284 -0.83 26.60 -10.18
C VAL A 284 0.03 25.36 -10.37
N LEU A 285 1.11 25.26 -9.59
CA LEU A 285 1.84 24.02 -9.46
C LEU A 285 1.17 23.18 -8.38
N ASN A 286 0.46 22.15 -8.80
CA ASN A 286 -0.10 21.16 -7.89
C ASN A 286 0.98 20.17 -7.52
N TYR A 287 1.22 20.01 -6.22
CA TYR A 287 2.11 19.00 -5.69
C TYR A 287 1.45 18.28 -4.52
N LYS A 288 1.91 17.06 -4.30
CA LYS A 288 1.57 16.24 -3.14
C LYS A 288 2.83 15.95 -2.37
N VAL A 289 2.71 15.99 -1.06
CA VAL A 289 3.77 15.58 -0.15
C VAL A 289 3.25 14.45 0.70
N GLY A 290 4.11 13.45 0.94
CA GLY A 290 3.80 12.30 1.78
C GLY A 290 3.40 12.67 3.21
N ASP A 291 3.03 11.67 4.00
CA ASP A 291 2.25 11.81 5.24
C ASP A 291 2.92 12.50 6.44
N HIS A 292 4.09 13.09 6.25
CA HIS A 292 4.64 13.99 7.24
C HIS A 292 5.57 15.05 6.68
N ILE A 293 5.17 16.29 6.88
CA ILE A 293 5.98 17.48 6.68
C ILE A 293 6.22 18.08 8.08
N PRO A 294 7.45 18.07 8.61
CA PRO A 294 7.78 18.81 9.83
C PRO A 294 7.22 20.25 9.85
N VAL A 295 6.78 20.71 11.02
CA VAL A 295 6.30 22.09 11.21
C VAL A 295 7.42 23.06 10.84
N GLY A 296 7.10 24.09 10.04
CA GLY A 296 8.06 25.10 9.60
C GLY A 296 8.77 24.77 8.29
N ASN A 297 8.39 23.70 7.59
CA ASN A 297 8.89 23.44 6.24
C ASN A 297 8.40 24.48 5.24
N VAL A 298 9.31 24.85 4.34
CA VAL A 298 9.06 25.76 3.23
C VAL A 298 9.25 24.96 1.94
N PHE A 299 8.16 24.78 1.19
CA PHE A 299 8.20 24.26 -0.17
C PHE A 299 8.55 25.41 -1.10
N SER A 300 9.59 25.22 -1.92
CA SER A 300 10.02 26.19 -2.92
C SER A 300 9.94 25.57 -4.30
N ALA A 301 9.22 26.21 -5.23
CA ALA A 301 9.31 25.86 -6.65
C ALA A 301 10.45 26.66 -7.29
N GLN A 302 11.28 25.95 -8.06
CA GLN A 302 12.49 26.49 -8.67
C GLN A 302 12.48 26.25 -10.18
N LEU A 303 12.89 27.26 -10.94
CA LEU A 303 13.28 27.12 -12.35
C LEU A 303 14.79 26.89 -12.44
N SER A 304 15.19 25.93 -13.26
CA SER A 304 16.59 25.77 -13.67
C SER A 304 17.04 26.90 -14.59
N ASP A 305 18.35 27.03 -14.77
CA ASP A 305 18.90 27.86 -15.84
C ASP A 305 18.62 27.28 -17.24
N MET A 306 19.04 27.99 -18.29
CA MET A 306 18.85 27.58 -19.68
C MET A 306 19.53 26.25 -20.05
N ASN A 307 20.45 25.76 -19.22
CA ASN A 307 21.14 24.49 -19.40
C ASN A 307 20.53 23.37 -18.54
N GLY A 308 19.43 23.64 -17.82
CA GLY A 308 18.80 22.70 -16.91
C GLY A 308 19.51 22.57 -15.55
N SER A 309 20.45 23.47 -15.22
CA SER A 309 21.17 23.44 -13.94
C SER A 309 20.40 24.17 -12.85
N PHE A 310 20.40 23.59 -11.65
CA PHE A 310 19.88 24.19 -10.42
C PHE A 310 20.99 24.76 -9.52
N ALA A 311 22.17 25.05 -10.08
CA ALA A 311 23.26 25.67 -9.31
C ALA A 311 22.94 27.11 -8.88
N ASN A 312 22.15 27.84 -9.68
CA ASN A 312 21.63 29.18 -9.38
C ASN A 312 20.15 29.25 -9.76
N PRO A 313 19.27 28.56 -9.02
CA PRO A 313 17.87 28.42 -9.39
C PRO A 313 17.11 29.72 -9.16
N THR A 314 16.10 29.99 -9.99
CA THR A 314 15.15 31.08 -9.73
C THR A 314 13.99 30.53 -8.92
N ILE A 315 13.77 31.05 -7.71
CA ILE A 315 12.60 30.70 -6.90
C ILE A 315 11.39 31.43 -7.47
N ILE A 316 10.43 30.68 -7.99
CA ILE A 316 9.20 31.22 -8.60
C ILE A 316 8.01 31.25 -7.65
N GLY A 317 8.14 30.61 -6.49
CA GLY A 317 7.22 30.77 -5.37
C GLY A 317 7.57 29.87 -4.21
N THR A 318 6.96 30.18 -3.06
CA THR A 318 7.12 29.42 -1.83
C THR A 318 5.79 29.25 -1.12
N SER A 319 5.62 28.13 -0.43
CA SER A 319 4.49 27.90 0.47
C SER A 319 4.98 27.20 1.72
N THR A 320 4.45 27.61 2.86
CA THR A 320 4.59 26.86 4.11
C THR A 320 3.39 25.95 4.25
N SER A 321 3.61 24.64 4.30
CA SER A 321 2.57 23.67 4.58
C SER A 321 3.05 22.70 5.65
N ASN A 322 2.13 22.31 6.52
CA ASN A 322 2.30 21.28 7.53
C ASN A 322 1.32 20.10 7.31
N THR A 323 0.58 20.12 6.19
CA THR A 323 -0.41 19.10 5.84
C THR A 323 0.07 18.29 4.65
N SER A 324 0.00 16.97 4.76
CA SER A 324 0.07 16.09 3.59
C SER A 324 -1.15 16.32 2.69
N GLY A 325 -1.00 16.05 1.40
CA GLY A 325 -2.06 16.25 0.41
C GLY A 325 -1.81 17.42 -0.56
N PHE A 326 -2.89 17.84 -1.24
CA PHE A 326 -2.83 18.80 -2.35
C PHE A 326 -2.57 20.21 -1.82
N THR A 327 -1.46 20.79 -2.26
CA THR A 327 -1.24 22.24 -2.13
C THR A 327 -0.96 22.79 -3.53
N GLY A 328 -1.77 23.77 -3.95
CA GLY A 328 -1.48 24.56 -5.14
C GLY A 328 -0.55 25.70 -4.76
N LEU A 329 0.60 25.79 -5.40
CA LEU A 329 1.47 26.96 -5.31
C LEU A 329 1.13 27.90 -6.46
N LEU A 330 0.63 29.10 -6.16
CA LEU A 330 0.43 30.14 -7.16
C LEU A 330 1.79 30.74 -7.51
N LEU A 331 2.15 30.64 -8.79
CA LEU A 331 3.47 31.00 -9.30
C LEU A 331 3.31 32.06 -10.39
N ASN A 332 4.24 33.02 -10.42
CA ASN A 332 4.39 33.93 -11.54
C ASN A 332 5.69 33.57 -12.27
N ALA A 333 5.57 33.05 -13.49
CA ALA A 333 6.70 32.81 -14.38
C ALA A 333 7.08 34.07 -15.16
#